data_AF-A0A0A8WZ33-F1
#
_entry.id   AF-A0A0A8WZ33-F1
#
_cell.length_a   1.000
_cell.length_b   1.000
_cell.length_c   1.000
_cell.angle_alpha   90.00
_cell.angle_beta   90.00
_cell.angle_gamma   90.00
#
_symmetry.space_group_name_H-M   'P 1'
#
loop_
_entity.id
_entity.type
_entity.pdbx_description
1 polymer ?
#
loop_
_entity_poly.entity_id
_entity_poly.type
_entity_poly.pdbx_seq_one_letter_code
_entity_poly.pdbx_strand_id
1 'polypeptide(L)'
;MWKRLKRLHHLNGYATLFLFISGILLFIPSLRGPLASYRVMLKDAHIWVGFATVAFLLLYFRYFAFHYKVIEKQQGKKRNLAMVIGLIIGWIISGTVLTFQRNLPEELVQASLIVHDVFTWIGLPVLLFHSVTRSGWFRKRSVQLPEKKKELYAFSRRGFFKYGIVSLLAIFLGPSIFKWLKQVTDDGGSTLKEVALNSTNELSPLPIPATQSSPPIGGGYEGKFRVYTVTETPVFNNENWNFTIDGLVDEPVSLSWEEFVKLKRTVQVSDFHCVTGWSVLHVTYEGILLKDLMKKVKLKENASHLKFYSDDGVYTDSLSLEQAALDDVMVAVLMDGELIPSDYGGPVRLIVPKMYAYKSVKWLVRIEAIDHVHEGYWQVRGYDTDAWVRT
;
A
#
# COMPACT_ATOMS: atom_id res chain seq x y z
N MET A 1 -20.71 40.67 -6.58
CA MET A 1 -19.38 40.09 -6.30
C MET A 1 -19.37 39.17 -5.07
N TRP A 2 -19.75 39.67 -3.89
CA TRP A 2 -19.73 38.91 -2.62
C TRP A 2 -20.56 37.61 -2.62
N LYS A 3 -21.76 37.60 -3.23
CA LYS A 3 -22.59 36.38 -3.36
C LYS A 3 -21.88 35.25 -4.14
N ARG A 4 -21.15 35.60 -5.21
CA ARG A 4 -20.38 34.63 -6.01
C ARG A 4 -19.17 34.09 -5.23
N LEU A 5 -18.45 34.98 -4.53
CA LEU A 5 -17.34 34.59 -3.65
C LEU A 5 -17.81 33.62 -2.55
N LYS A 6 -18.94 33.91 -1.90
CA LYS A 6 -19.52 33.03 -0.87
C LYS A 6 -19.88 31.66 -1.45
N ARG A 7 -20.46 31.60 -2.66
CA ARG A 7 -20.77 30.34 -3.35
C ARG A 7 -19.50 29.52 -3.66
N LEU A 8 -18.43 30.16 -4.14
CA LEU A 8 -17.14 29.51 -4.38
C LEU A 8 -16.56 28.93 -3.09
N HIS A 9 -16.63 29.66 -1.97
CA HIS A 9 -16.20 29.14 -0.67
C HIS A 9 -16.99 27.90 -0.21
N HIS A 10 -18.31 27.88 -0.40
CA HIS A 10 -19.13 26.71 -0.07
C HIS A 10 -18.81 25.52 -0.96
N LEU A 11 -18.70 25.72 -2.28
CA LEU A 11 -18.35 24.65 -3.23
C LEU A 11 -16.97 24.06 -2.92
N ASN A 12 -15.98 24.91 -2.65
CA ASN A 12 -14.66 24.46 -2.24
C ASN A 12 -14.74 23.68 -0.92
N GLY A 13 -15.54 24.12 0.06
CA GLY A 13 -15.76 23.40 1.31
C GLY A 13 -16.33 21.98 1.12
N TYR A 14 -17.30 21.81 0.22
CA TYR A 14 -17.84 20.48 -0.11
C TYR A 14 -16.83 19.60 -0.84
N ALA A 15 -16.06 20.16 -1.78
CA ALA A 15 -15.00 19.42 -2.47
C ALA A 15 -13.91 18.96 -1.49
N THR A 16 -13.45 19.84 -0.58
CA THR A 16 -12.49 19.47 0.47
C THR A 16 -13.05 18.39 1.40
N LEU A 17 -14.34 18.45 1.77
CA LEU A 17 -14.97 17.43 2.59
C LEU A 17 -15.04 16.07 1.87
N PHE A 18 -15.39 16.06 0.58
CA PHE A 18 -15.38 14.84 -0.22
C PHE A 18 -13.97 14.26 -0.33
N LEU A 19 -12.97 15.08 -0.64
CA LEU A 19 -11.57 14.66 -0.74
C LEU A 19 -11.07 14.06 0.57
N PHE A 20 -11.48 14.63 1.71
CA PHE A 20 -11.16 14.05 3.00
C PHE A 20 -11.75 12.65 3.19
N ILE A 21 -13.07 12.52 3.03
CA ILE A 21 -13.76 11.25 3.30
C ILE A 21 -13.22 10.18 2.36
N SER A 22 -13.10 10.49 1.07
CA SER A 22 -12.53 9.57 0.08
C SER A 22 -11.06 9.25 0.37
N GLY A 23 -10.24 10.21 0.79
CA GLY A 23 -8.85 9.98 1.20
C GLY A 23 -8.72 9.01 2.38
N ILE A 24 -9.52 9.21 3.44
CA ILE A 24 -9.57 8.28 4.58
C ILE A 24 -9.97 6.88 4.13
N LEU A 25 -11.05 6.77 3.36
CA LEU A 25 -11.57 5.47 2.89
C LEU A 25 -10.54 4.72 2.03
N LEU A 26 -9.74 5.45 1.24
CA LEU A 26 -8.66 4.87 0.43
C LEU A 26 -7.44 4.45 1.26
N PHE A 27 -7.19 5.11 2.40
CA PHE A 27 -6.06 4.87 3.28
C PHE A 27 -6.29 3.69 4.24
N ILE A 28 -7.46 3.60 4.89
CA ILE A 28 -7.74 2.63 5.96
C ILE A 28 -7.64 1.18 5.44
N PRO A 29 -6.69 0.37 5.95
CA PRO A 29 -6.50 -1.00 5.48
C PRO A 29 -7.71 -1.92 5.70
N SER A 30 -8.42 -1.79 6.83
CA SER A 30 -9.58 -2.62 7.16
C SER A 30 -10.77 -2.44 6.22
N LEU A 31 -10.82 -1.32 5.48
CA LEU A 31 -11.87 -1.05 4.51
C LEU A 31 -11.50 -1.55 3.10
N ARG A 32 -10.27 -2.06 2.89
CA ARG A 32 -9.80 -2.49 1.56
C ARG A 32 -10.55 -3.70 1.02
N GLY A 33 -10.91 -4.66 1.86
CA GLY A 33 -11.71 -5.83 1.45
C GLY A 33 -13.13 -5.44 1.04
N PRO A 34 -13.93 -4.84 1.93
CA PRO A 34 -15.33 -4.48 1.64
C PRO A 34 -15.50 -3.49 0.47
N LEU A 35 -14.53 -2.61 0.23
CA LEU A 35 -14.57 -1.61 -0.84
C LEU A 35 -13.82 -2.03 -2.11
N ALA A 36 -13.28 -3.25 -2.19
CA ALA A 36 -12.38 -3.67 -3.27
C ALA A 36 -12.93 -3.39 -4.67
N SER A 37 -14.23 -3.66 -4.90
CA SER A 37 -14.91 -3.44 -6.18
C SER A 37 -15.12 -1.97 -6.54
N TYR A 38 -15.27 -1.08 -5.56
CA TYR A 38 -15.54 0.35 -5.77
C TYR A 38 -14.29 1.22 -5.62
N ARG A 39 -13.18 0.66 -5.17
CA ARG A 39 -11.97 1.41 -4.79
C ARG A 39 -11.37 2.16 -5.97
N VAL A 40 -11.37 1.57 -7.16
CA VAL A 40 -10.86 2.20 -8.38
C VAL A 40 -11.70 3.45 -8.71
N MET A 41 -13.03 3.30 -8.73
CA MET A 41 -13.96 4.41 -8.95
C MET A 41 -13.80 5.51 -7.90
N LEU A 42 -13.65 5.14 -6.62
CA LEU A 42 -13.46 6.10 -5.53
C LEU A 42 -12.15 6.87 -5.68
N LYS A 43 -11.06 6.19 -6.06
CA LYS A 43 -9.76 6.80 -6.35
C LYS A 43 -9.86 7.76 -7.52
N ASP A 44 -10.50 7.37 -8.61
CA ASP A 44 -10.66 8.23 -9.78
C ASP A 44 -11.52 9.46 -9.46
N ALA A 45 -12.62 9.28 -8.72
CA ALA A 45 -13.44 10.39 -8.24
C ALA A 45 -12.63 11.34 -7.33
N HIS A 46 -11.80 10.81 -6.42
CA HIS A 46 -10.90 11.61 -5.58
C HIS A 46 -9.94 12.45 -6.44
N ILE A 47 -9.31 11.87 -7.45
CA ILE A 47 -8.40 12.57 -8.36
C ILE A 47 -9.13 13.68 -9.13
N TRP A 48 -10.29 13.37 -9.73
CA TRP A 48 -11.06 14.34 -10.51
C TRP A 48 -11.59 15.50 -9.67
N VAL A 49 -12.10 15.23 -8.47
CA VAL A 49 -12.49 16.30 -7.54
C VAL A 49 -11.28 17.11 -7.10
N GLY A 50 -10.11 16.47 -6.93
CA GLY A 50 -8.84 17.12 -6.67
C GLY A 50 -8.51 18.17 -7.73
N PHE A 51 -8.54 17.78 -9.01
CA PHE A 51 -8.35 18.73 -10.12
C PHE A 51 -9.43 19.82 -10.17
N ALA A 52 -10.68 19.51 -9.84
CA ALA A 52 -11.73 20.52 -9.77
C ALA A 52 -11.43 21.61 -8.72
N THR A 53 -10.69 21.30 -7.64
CA THR A 53 -10.26 22.33 -6.67
C THR A 53 -9.27 23.34 -7.24
N VAL A 54 -8.45 22.94 -8.24
CA VAL A 54 -7.58 23.85 -8.99
C VAL A 54 -8.43 24.92 -9.70
N ALA A 55 -9.50 24.49 -10.36
CA ALA A 55 -10.42 25.42 -11.03
C ALA A 55 -11.06 26.39 -10.04
N PHE A 56 -11.42 25.93 -8.83
CA PHE A 56 -11.94 26.82 -7.79
C PHE A 56 -10.90 27.84 -7.30
N LEU A 57 -9.63 27.45 -7.15
CA LEU A 57 -8.55 28.38 -6.81
C LEU A 57 -8.33 29.43 -7.89
N LEU A 58 -8.32 29.03 -9.17
CA LEU A 58 -8.17 29.95 -10.31
C LEU A 58 -9.33 30.95 -10.37
N LEU A 59 -10.57 30.47 -10.21
CA LEU A 59 -11.75 31.34 -10.14
C LEU A 59 -11.71 32.27 -8.93
N TYR A 60 -11.18 31.80 -7.80
CA TYR A 60 -11.02 32.57 -6.57
C TYR A 60 -9.93 33.65 -6.71
N PHE A 61 -8.85 33.39 -7.43
CA PHE A 61 -7.75 34.34 -7.65
C PHE A 61 -8.24 35.69 -8.18
N ARG A 62 -9.21 35.67 -9.10
CA ARG A 62 -9.90 36.87 -9.61
C ARG A 62 -10.50 37.76 -8.50
N TYR A 63 -10.93 37.16 -7.39
CA TYR A 63 -11.56 37.84 -6.26
C TYR A 63 -10.61 38.04 -5.08
N PHE A 64 -9.36 37.60 -5.17
CA PHE A 64 -8.41 37.62 -4.06
C PHE A 64 -8.13 39.03 -3.55
N ALA A 65 -7.86 39.98 -4.45
CA ALA A 65 -7.62 41.38 -4.09
C ALA A 65 -8.79 41.98 -3.31
N PHE A 66 -10.02 41.70 -3.74
CA PHE A 66 -11.24 42.14 -3.07
C PHE A 66 -11.38 41.50 -1.68
N HIS A 67 -11.18 40.19 -1.58
CA HIS A 67 -11.29 39.48 -0.30
C HIS A 67 -10.20 39.93 0.69
N TYR A 68 -8.96 40.10 0.23
CA TYR A 68 -7.84 40.57 1.04
C TYR A 68 -8.12 41.96 1.62
N LYS A 69 -8.66 42.88 0.81
CA LYS A 69 -9.05 44.23 1.25
C LYS A 69 -10.12 44.18 2.36
N VAL A 70 -11.09 43.27 2.27
CA VAL A 70 -12.14 43.09 3.29
C VAL A 70 -11.58 42.61 4.64
N ILE A 71 -10.52 41.78 4.61
CA ILE A 71 -9.89 41.24 5.82
C ILE A 71 -8.60 41.98 6.21
N GLU A 72 -8.33 43.12 5.59
CA GLU A 72 -7.03 43.79 5.66
C GLU A 72 -6.61 44.12 7.10
N LYS A 73 -7.56 44.60 7.91
CA LYS A 73 -7.35 44.96 9.31
C LYS A 73 -7.49 43.77 10.28
N GLN A 74 -7.76 42.57 9.78
CA GLN A 74 -8.09 41.39 10.58
C GLN A 74 -6.97 40.34 10.48
N GLN A 75 -5.87 40.55 11.19
CA GLN A 75 -4.66 39.72 11.13
C GLN A 75 -4.93 38.22 11.30
N GLY A 76 -5.83 37.83 12.21
CA GLY A 76 -6.22 36.43 12.38
C GLY A 76 -6.93 35.81 11.16
N LYS A 77 -7.69 36.62 10.40
CA LYS A 77 -8.32 36.15 9.14
C LYS A 77 -7.32 36.06 8.00
N LYS A 78 -6.32 36.95 7.94
CA LYS A 78 -5.22 36.87 6.97
C LYS A 78 -4.39 35.61 7.15
N ARG A 79 -3.94 35.34 8.38
CA ARG A 79 -3.18 34.12 8.72
C ARG A 79 -3.96 32.86 8.36
N ASN A 80 -5.24 32.83 8.69
CA ASN A 80 -6.10 31.69 8.34
C ASN A 80 -6.25 31.53 6.83
N LEU A 81 -6.45 32.62 6.08
CA LEU A 81 -6.54 32.55 4.63
C LEU A 81 -5.24 32.02 4.00
N ALA A 82 -4.09 32.53 4.45
CA ALA A 82 -2.78 32.08 3.98
C ALA A 82 -2.55 30.58 4.28
N MET A 83 -2.86 30.15 5.49
CA MET A 83 -2.77 28.73 5.89
C MET A 83 -3.66 27.84 5.02
N VAL A 84 -4.93 28.20 4.84
CA VAL A 84 -5.88 27.42 4.01
C VAL A 84 -5.39 27.31 2.57
N ILE A 85 -4.94 28.43 1.98
CA ILE A 85 -4.42 28.43 0.61
C ILE A 85 -3.16 27.56 0.52
N GLY A 86 -2.24 27.67 1.49
CA GLY A 86 -1.03 26.86 1.54
C GLY A 86 -1.33 25.36 1.61
N LEU A 87 -2.29 24.95 2.44
CA LEU A 87 -2.74 23.55 2.52
C LEU A 87 -3.33 23.06 1.19
N ILE A 88 -4.21 23.83 0.55
CA ILE A 88 -4.83 23.44 -0.73
C ILE A 88 -3.77 23.34 -1.84
N ILE A 89 -2.87 24.31 -1.94
CA ILE A 89 -1.77 24.28 -2.92
C ILE A 89 -0.88 23.05 -2.67
N GLY A 90 -0.53 22.79 -1.41
CA GLY A 90 0.26 21.63 -1.01
C GLY A 90 -0.36 20.31 -1.43
N TRP A 91 -1.66 20.12 -1.17
CA TRP A 91 -2.41 18.94 -1.62
C TRP A 91 -2.48 18.81 -3.14
N ILE A 92 -2.70 19.91 -3.86
CA ILE A 92 -2.77 19.91 -5.33
C ILE A 92 -1.43 19.50 -5.93
N ILE A 93 -0.33 20.10 -5.48
CA ILE A 93 1.01 19.81 -6.01
C ILE A 93 1.38 18.35 -5.74
N SER A 94 1.30 17.94 -4.47
CA SER A 94 1.61 16.56 -4.07
C SER A 94 0.68 15.54 -4.75
N GLY A 95 -0.62 15.80 -4.82
CA GLY A 95 -1.59 14.93 -5.48
C GLY A 95 -1.39 14.83 -7.00
N THR A 96 -0.95 15.90 -7.64
CA THR A 96 -0.61 15.90 -9.07
C THR A 96 0.59 14.98 -9.34
N VAL A 97 1.65 15.08 -8.53
CA VAL A 97 2.80 14.17 -8.61
C VAL A 97 2.36 12.71 -8.44
N LEU A 98 1.56 12.42 -7.41
CA LEU A 98 1.06 11.06 -7.15
C LEU A 98 0.18 10.51 -8.29
N THR A 99 -0.55 11.38 -8.99
CA THR A 99 -1.36 10.99 -10.15
C THR A 99 -0.48 10.51 -11.31
N PHE A 100 0.68 11.14 -11.51
CA PHE A 100 1.64 10.82 -12.57
C PHE A 100 2.83 9.99 -12.08
N GLN A 101 2.70 9.30 -10.94
CA GLN A 101 3.78 8.55 -10.29
C GLN A 101 4.52 7.57 -11.19
N ARG A 102 3.86 7.02 -12.22
CA ARG A 102 4.47 6.07 -13.18
C ARG A 102 5.56 6.69 -14.05
N ASN A 103 5.57 8.02 -14.18
CA ASN A 103 6.45 8.76 -15.09
C ASN A 103 7.45 9.67 -14.35
N LEU A 104 7.56 9.53 -13.02
CA LEU A 104 8.35 10.43 -12.17
C LEU A 104 9.37 9.65 -11.33
N PRO A 105 10.50 10.28 -10.94
CA PRO A 105 11.50 9.65 -10.08
C PRO A 105 10.92 9.19 -8.74
N GLU A 106 11.38 8.04 -8.23
CA GLU A 106 10.86 7.45 -7.00
C GLU A 106 10.97 8.40 -5.80
N GLU A 107 12.10 9.10 -5.67
CA GLU A 107 12.35 10.07 -4.59
C GLU A 107 11.28 11.16 -4.55
N LEU A 108 10.88 11.66 -5.73
CA LEU A 108 9.87 12.70 -5.86
C LEU A 108 8.46 12.17 -5.51
N VAL A 109 8.16 10.93 -5.90
CA VAL A 109 6.91 10.25 -5.58
C VAL A 109 6.81 10.01 -4.08
N GLN A 110 7.86 9.50 -3.45
CA GLN A 110 7.92 9.26 -2.00
C GLN A 110 7.81 10.58 -1.22
N ALA A 111 8.58 11.61 -1.58
CA ALA A 111 8.48 12.92 -0.97
C ALA A 111 7.08 13.50 -1.09
N SER A 112 6.46 13.36 -2.26
CA SER A 112 5.09 13.85 -2.50
C SER A 112 4.05 13.08 -1.69
N LEU A 113 4.22 11.77 -1.50
CA LEU A 113 3.35 10.96 -0.64
C LEU A 113 3.42 11.46 0.80
N ILE A 114 4.63 11.63 1.34
CA ILE A 114 4.84 12.13 2.71
C ILE A 114 4.20 13.51 2.87
N VAL A 115 4.44 14.42 1.93
CA VAL A 115 3.89 15.78 1.95
C VAL A 115 2.35 15.75 1.87
N HIS A 116 1.78 14.92 1.00
CA HIS A 116 0.33 14.76 0.86
C HIS A 116 -0.30 14.25 2.16
N ASP A 117 0.34 13.27 2.78
CA ASP A 117 -0.11 12.70 4.05
C ASP A 117 0.02 13.69 5.20
N VAL A 118 1.12 14.45 5.29
CA VAL A 118 1.29 15.52 6.29
C VAL A 118 0.15 16.52 6.20
N PHE A 119 -0.17 16.99 5.00
CA PHE A 119 -1.29 17.92 4.82
C PHE A 119 -2.63 17.29 5.20
N THR A 120 -2.81 16.00 4.92
CA THR A 120 -4.02 15.24 5.28
C THR A 120 -4.17 15.06 6.80
N TRP A 121 -3.12 14.63 7.48
CA TRP A 121 -3.16 14.27 8.90
C TRP A 121 -3.03 15.47 9.83
N ILE A 122 -2.32 16.53 9.43
CA ILE A 122 -2.10 17.72 10.26
C ILE A 122 -2.93 18.91 9.75
N GLY A 123 -2.86 19.18 8.45
CA GLY A 123 -3.56 20.32 7.85
C GLY A 123 -5.07 20.26 8.00
N LEU A 124 -5.64 19.06 7.89
CA LEU A 124 -7.08 18.91 7.93
C LEU A 124 -7.70 19.01 9.33
N PRO A 125 -7.19 18.37 10.40
CA PRO A 125 -7.71 18.64 11.75
C PRO A 125 -7.69 20.13 12.09
N VAL A 126 -6.66 20.85 11.64
CA VAL A 126 -6.57 22.30 11.78
C VAL A 126 -7.71 23.00 11.01
N LEU A 127 -7.97 22.63 9.75
CA LEU A 127 -9.07 23.18 8.96
C LEU A 127 -10.45 22.89 9.55
N LEU A 128 -10.71 21.65 9.99
CA LEU A 128 -11.96 21.23 10.62
C LEU A 128 -12.20 22.00 11.92
N PHE A 129 -11.17 22.07 12.77
CA PHE A 129 -11.23 22.85 14.00
C PHE A 129 -11.53 24.33 13.72
N HIS A 130 -10.88 24.94 12.73
CA HIS A 130 -11.14 26.33 12.35
C HIS A 130 -12.54 26.53 11.75
N SER A 131 -13.02 25.60 10.92
CA SER A 131 -14.35 25.66 10.29
C SER A 131 -15.47 25.59 11.33
N VAL A 132 -15.37 24.63 12.26
CA VAL A 132 -16.37 24.42 13.31
C VAL A 132 -16.36 25.57 14.32
N THR A 133 -15.20 25.98 14.82
CA THR A 133 -15.11 27.04 15.85
C THR A 133 -15.57 28.43 15.37
N ARG A 134 -15.75 28.60 14.05
CA ARG A 134 -16.20 29.82 13.38
C ARG A 134 -17.61 29.70 12.77
N SER A 135 -18.26 28.54 12.85
CA SER A 135 -19.63 28.33 12.37
C SER A 135 -20.62 29.21 13.15
N GLY A 136 -21.65 29.69 12.44
CA GLY A 136 -22.70 30.57 12.99
C GLY A 136 -23.47 29.96 14.17
N TRP A 137 -23.46 28.63 14.29
CA TRP A 137 -24.04 27.88 15.40
C TRP A 137 -23.37 28.20 16.77
N PHE A 138 -22.13 28.69 16.73
CA PHE A 138 -21.35 29.08 17.91
C PHE A 138 -21.29 30.60 18.12
N ARG A 139 -22.01 31.40 17.31
CA ARG A 139 -22.05 32.86 17.42
C ARG A 139 -23.13 33.24 18.46
N LYS A 140 -22.75 34.02 19.48
CA LYS A 140 -23.64 34.52 20.55
C LYS A 140 -25.00 34.98 19.99
N ARG A 141 -26.11 34.41 20.48
CA ARG A 141 -27.26 35.23 20.86
C ARG A 141 -26.88 35.81 22.22
N SER A 142 -26.50 37.07 22.28
CA SER A 142 -26.09 37.71 23.54
C SER A 142 -27.31 37.86 24.45
N VAL A 143 -27.49 36.93 25.38
CA VAL A 143 -28.36 37.14 26.54
C VAL A 143 -27.45 37.58 27.69
N GLN A 144 -27.70 38.76 28.25
CA GLN A 144 -27.02 39.28 29.43
C GLN A 144 -27.47 38.46 30.63
N LEU A 145 -26.57 37.64 31.20
CA LEU A 145 -26.82 36.93 32.45
C LEU A 145 -26.13 37.67 33.62
N PRO A 146 -26.77 37.76 34.80
CA PRO A 146 -26.22 38.44 35.97
C PRO A 146 -24.92 37.78 36.45
N GLU A 147 -23.99 38.61 36.95
CA GLU A 147 -22.58 38.26 37.25
C GLU A 147 -22.40 37.04 38.15
N LYS A 148 -23.31 36.85 39.12
CA LYS A 148 -23.24 35.76 40.11
C LYS A 148 -23.38 34.35 39.51
N LYS A 149 -23.89 34.21 38.28
CA LYS A 149 -23.99 32.92 37.56
C LYS A 149 -22.79 32.60 36.64
N LYS A 150 -21.82 33.52 36.48
CA LYS A 150 -20.64 33.26 35.62
C LYS A 150 -19.66 32.25 36.24
N GLU A 151 -19.56 32.18 37.57
CA GLU A 151 -18.62 31.29 38.25
C GLU A 151 -19.09 29.83 38.31
N LEU A 152 -20.39 29.58 38.41
CA LEU A 152 -20.94 28.20 38.47
C LEU A 152 -20.96 27.45 37.12
N TYR A 153 -20.72 28.13 36.00
CA TYR A 153 -20.66 27.52 34.67
C TYR A 153 -19.31 27.83 34.00
N ALA A 154 -18.22 27.36 34.62
CA ALA A 154 -16.86 27.55 34.11
C ALA A 154 -16.59 26.87 32.75
N PHE A 155 -17.51 26.02 32.25
CA PHE A 155 -17.42 25.44 30.92
C PHE A 155 -18.56 25.92 30.03
N SER A 156 -18.28 26.90 29.16
CA SER A 156 -19.26 27.36 28.18
C SER A 156 -19.69 26.20 27.26
N ARG A 157 -20.95 26.18 26.80
CA ARG A 157 -21.43 25.20 25.78
C ARG A 157 -20.47 25.13 24.57
N ARG A 158 -19.88 26.28 24.21
CA ARG A 158 -18.85 26.38 23.16
C ARG A 158 -17.57 25.64 23.52
N GLY A 159 -17.11 25.75 24.78
CA GLY A 159 -16.02 24.95 25.31
C GLY A 159 -16.34 23.47 25.19
N PHE A 160 -17.51 23.04 25.67
CA PHE A 160 -17.96 21.65 25.59
C PHE A 160 -17.92 21.07 24.18
N PHE A 161 -18.53 21.73 23.19
CA PHE A 161 -18.49 21.25 21.81
C PHE A 161 -17.11 21.34 21.18
N LYS A 162 -16.32 22.40 21.48
CA LYS A 162 -14.97 22.58 20.93
C LYS A 162 -14.04 21.48 21.42
N TYR A 163 -14.01 21.22 22.73
CA TYR A 163 -13.17 20.19 23.32
C TYR A 163 -13.71 18.79 22.97
N GLY A 164 -15.03 18.59 22.94
CA GLY A 164 -15.63 17.32 22.52
C GLY A 164 -15.29 16.92 21.08
N ILE A 165 -15.30 17.87 20.14
CA ILE A 165 -14.90 17.58 18.74
C ILE A 165 -13.40 17.31 18.62
N VAL A 166 -12.56 18.06 19.34
CA VAL A 166 -11.11 17.78 19.39
C VAL A 166 -10.84 16.39 19.98
N SER A 167 -11.53 16.02 21.07
CA SER A 167 -11.41 14.70 21.67
C SER A 167 -11.90 13.59 20.74
N LEU A 168 -13.02 13.78 20.04
CA LEU A 168 -13.50 12.82 19.04
C LEU A 168 -12.51 12.66 17.88
N LEU A 169 -11.99 13.75 17.33
CA LEU A 169 -10.96 13.70 16.29
C LEU A 169 -9.69 13.00 16.80
N ALA A 170 -9.26 13.27 18.03
CA ALA A 170 -8.10 12.62 18.62
C ALA A 170 -8.33 11.11 18.86
N ILE A 171 -9.53 10.69 19.27
CA ILE A 171 -9.84 9.27 19.48
C ILE A 171 -9.93 8.52 18.15
N PHE A 172 -10.61 9.09 17.15
CA PHE A 172 -10.82 8.43 15.86
C PHE A 172 -9.61 8.50 14.93
N LEU A 173 -8.92 9.64 14.87
CA LEU A 173 -7.78 9.84 13.98
C LEU A 173 -6.44 9.60 14.68
N GLY A 174 -6.36 9.75 16.01
CA GLY A 174 -5.09 9.63 16.76
C GLY A 174 -4.36 8.30 16.55
N PRO A 175 -5.02 7.13 16.63
CA PRO A 175 -4.37 5.86 16.34
C PRO A 175 -3.83 5.78 14.91
N SER A 176 -4.56 6.34 13.94
CA SER A 176 -4.14 6.38 12.52
C SER A 176 -2.97 7.34 12.30
N ILE A 177 -3.00 8.52 12.93
CA ILE A 177 -1.91 9.49 12.92
C ILE A 177 -0.66 8.91 13.58
N PHE A 178 -0.81 8.20 14.71
CA PHE A 178 0.30 7.54 15.38
C PHE A 178 0.90 6.42 14.53
N LYS A 179 0.04 5.59 13.92
CA LYS A 179 0.49 4.52 13.00
C LYS A 179 1.18 5.09 11.77
N TRP A 180 0.64 6.15 11.17
CA TRP A 180 1.25 6.86 10.05
C TRP A 180 2.58 7.50 10.45
N LEU A 181 2.63 8.20 11.59
CA LEU A 181 3.85 8.81 12.11
C LEU A 181 4.91 7.73 12.31
N LYS A 182 4.54 6.62 12.97
CA LYS A 182 5.41 5.44 13.08
C LYS A 182 5.86 5.03 11.69
N GLN A 183 4.97 4.74 10.75
CA GLN A 183 5.31 4.31 9.38
C GLN A 183 6.22 5.28 8.59
N VAL A 184 6.16 6.58 8.84
CA VAL A 184 7.03 7.58 8.17
C VAL A 184 8.38 7.71 8.89
N THR A 185 8.43 7.47 10.19
CA THR A 185 9.67 7.47 10.99
C THR A 185 10.35 6.11 11.07
N ASP A 186 9.58 5.05 10.85
CA ASP A 186 9.96 3.65 10.82
C ASP A 186 10.44 3.45 9.40
N ASP A 187 11.73 3.16 9.30
CA ASP A 187 12.43 3.05 8.05
C ASP A 187 12.00 1.78 7.27
N GLY A 188 11.03 1.01 7.80
CA GLY A 188 10.20 0.04 7.08
C GLY A 188 10.88 -1.29 6.81
N GLY A 189 11.99 -1.57 7.50
CA GLY A 189 12.79 -2.77 7.29
C GLY A 189 12.79 -3.61 8.54
N SER A 190 11.86 -4.55 8.64
CA SER A 190 12.03 -5.66 9.56
C SER A 190 13.16 -6.55 9.04
N THR A 191 14.16 -6.81 9.88
CA THR A 191 15.24 -7.73 9.52
C THR A 191 14.66 -9.13 9.30
N LEU A 192 15.22 -9.92 8.36
CA LEU A 192 14.74 -11.29 8.10
C LEU A 192 14.54 -12.11 9.39
N LYS A 193 15.44 -11.97 10.36
CA LYS A 193 15.37 -12.63 11.67
C LYS A 193 14.17 -12.20 12.51
N GLU A 194 13.82 -10.92 12.54
CA GLU A 194 12.65 -10.44 13.29
C GLU A 194 11.33 -10.93 12.68
N VAL A 195 11.25 -11.03 11.36
CA VAL A 195 10.05 -11.58 10.68
C VAL A 195 10.00 -13.10 10.82
N ALA A 196 11.14 -13.79 10.71
CA ALA A 196 11.22 -15.24 10.90
C ALA A 196 10.81 -15.67 12.32
N LEU A 197 11.19 -14.92 13.34
CA LEU A 197 10.80 -15.18 14.74
C LEU A 197 9.29 -15.04 14.99
N ASN A 198 8.57 -14.29 14.15
CA ASN A 198 7.13 -14.13 14.24
C ASN A 198 6.36 -15.06 13.28
N SER A 199 7.05 -15.95 12.54
CA SER A 199 6.43 -16.91 11.65
C SER A 199 5.66 -17.97 12.45
N THR A 200 4.40 -18.19 12.10
CA THR A 200 3.50 -19.15 12.77
C THR A 200 3.54 -20.54 12.14
N ASN A 201 4.42 -20.78 11.15
CA ASN A 201 4.49 -22.07 10.48
C ASN A 201 5.16 -23.14 11.37
N GLU A 202 4.54 -24.30 11.47
CA GLU A 202 5.00 -25.45 12.25
C GLU A 202 5.39 -26.60 11.30
N LEU A 203 6.51 -26.41 10.59
CA LEU A 203 7.00 -27.35 9.57
C LEU A 203 8.25 -28.10 10.05
N SER A 204 8.31 -29.40 9.75
CA SER A 204 9.42 -30.28 10.14
C SER A 204 9.67 -31.37 9.07
N PRO A 205 10.92 -31.69 8.70
CA PRO A 205 12.14 -31.03 9.14
C PRO A 205 12.29 -29.65 8.48
N LEU A 206 13.04 -28.76 9.13
CA LEU A 206 13.46 -27.51 8.51
C LEU A 206 14.61 -27.77 7.52
N PRO A 207 14.64 -27.11 6.35
CA PRO A 207 15.76 -27.22 5.42
C PRO A 207 17.03 -26.66 6.04
N ILE A 208 18.14 -27.39 5.89
CA ILE A 208 19.46 -26.92 6.30
C ILE A 208 20.02 -26.06 5.16
N PRO A 209 20.44 -24.81 5.42
CA PRO A 209 21.01 -23.93 4.40
C PRO A 209 22.33 -24.49 3.86
N ALA A 210 22.55 -24.30 2.56
CA ALA A 210 23.84 -24.59 1.94
C ALA A 210 24.93 -23.63 2.46
N THR A 211 26.19 -24.01 2.35
CA THR A 211 27.34 -23.15 2.74
C THR A 211 27.44 -21.86 1.94
N GLN A 212 26.81 -21.81 0.76
CA GLN A 212 26.66 -20.60 -0.05
C GLN A 212 25.48 -19.72 0.39
N SER A 213 24.54 -20.26 1.16
CA SER A 213 23.35 -19.55 1.62
C SER A 213 23.57 -18.94 3.01
N SER A 214 24.39 -19.59 3.85
CA SER A 214 24.75 -19.12 5.18
C SER A 214 26.26 -19.31 5.46
N PRO A 215 27.07 -18.24 5.53
CA PRO A 215 26.68 -16.83 5.30
C PRO A 215 26.27 -16.60 3.83
N PRO A 216 25.41 -15.60 3.57
CA PRO A 216 24.87 -15.35 2.23
C PRO A 216 26.00 -14.94 1.26
N ILE A 217 26.13 -15.65 0.14
CA ILE A 217 27.12 -15.31 -0.91
C ILE A 217 26.88 -13.93 -1.54
N GLY A 218 25.64 -13.41 -1.50
CA GLY A 218 25.32 -12.05 -1.91
C GLY A 218 25.81 -10.97 -0.95
N GLY A 219 26.42 -11.33 0.18
CA GLY A 219 26.82 -10.37 1.23
C GLY A 219 25.69 -9.95 2.17
N GLY A 220 24.49 -10.49 1.96
CA GLY A 220 23.25 -10.07 2.61
C GLY A 220 22.50 -9.06 1.74
N TYR A 221 21.17 -9.15 1.71
CA TYR A 221 20.37 -8.26 0.88
C TYR A 221 20.49 -6.79 1.30
N GLU A 222 20.40 -5.90 0.31
CA GLU A 222 20.39 -4.45 0.49
C GLU A 222 19.01 -3.86 0.17
N GLY A 223 18.48 -3.02 1.04
CA GLY A 223 17.14 -2.47 0.90
C GLY A 223 16.14 -3.14 1.84
N LYS A 224 14.85 -2.91 1.60
CA LYS A 224 13.79 -3.28 2.55
C LYS A 224 12.57 -3.84 1.87
N PHE A 225 12.20 -5.06 2.27
CA PHE A 225 10.97 -5.68 1.80
C PHE A 225 9.75 -4.92 2.32
N ARG A 226 8.88 -4.49 1.41
CA ARG A 226 7.54 -4.01 1.76
C ARG A 226 6.54 -5.13 1.56
N VAL A 227 5.83 -5.48 2.62
CA VAL A 227 4.83 -6.55 2.58
C VAL A 227 3.55 -6.05 1.92
N TYR A 228 3.29 -6.54 0.70
CA TYR A 228 1.97 -6.47 0.07
C TYR A 228 1.32 -7.84 0.11
N THR A 229 0.11 -7.89 0.65
CA THR A 229 -0.74 -9.09 0.69
C THR A 229 -2.16 -8.68 0.31
N VAL A 230 -2.84 -9.53 -0.47
CA VAL A 230 -4.22 -9.32 -0.95
C VAL A 230 -5.28 -9.90 0.00
N THR A 231 -4.86 -10.85 0.83
CA THR A 231 -5.64 -11.71 1.74
C THR A 231 -4.99 -11.72 3.14
N GLU A 232 -5.42 -12.62 4.03
CA GLU A 232 -4.70 -12.93 5.27
C GLU A 232 -3.54 -13.89 5.00
N THR A 233 -2.46 -13.78 5.78
CA THR A 233 -1.29 -14.66 5.64
C THR A 233 -1.65 -16.10 6.05
N PRO A 234 -1.52 -17.11 5.16
CA PRO A 234 -1.78 -18.51 5.49
C PRO A 234 -0.79 -19.05 6.54
N VAL A 235 -1.20 -20.10 7.24
CA VAL A 235 -0.40 -20.78 8.27
C VAL A 235 -0.22 -22.25 7.89
N PHE A 236 1.02 -22.72 7.91
CA PHE A 236 1.38 -24.04 7.41
C PHE A 236 1.91 -24.97 8.50
N ASN A 237 1.57 -26.25 8.36
CA ASN A 237 2.16 -27.37 9.08
C ASN A 237 2.33 -28.56 8.11
N ASN A 238 2.93 -29.65 8.60
CA ASN A 238 3.16 -30.84 7.79
C ASN A 238 1.89 -31.50 7.21
N GLU A 239 0.74 -31.32 7.87
CA GLU A 239 -0.51 -31.99 7.50
C GLU A 239 -1.27 -31.21 6.43
N ASN A 240 -1.18 -29.87 6.46
CA ASN A 240 -1.93 -29.00 5.54
C ASN A 240 -1.12 -28.55 4.32
N TRP A 241 0.20 -28.67 4.35
CA TRP A 241 1.05 -28.25 3.24
C TRP A 241 1.35 -29.40 2.29
N ASN A 242 1.06 -29.20 1.00
CA ASN A 242 1.47 -30.07 -0.10
C ASN A 242 1.81 -29.23 -1.33
N PHE A 243 2.78 -29.70 -2.12
CA PHE A 243 3.17 -29.05 -3.38
C PHE A 243 2.78 -29.91 -4.58
N THR A 244 1.94 -29.38 -5.46
CA THR A 244 1.39 -30.12 -6.61
C THR A 244 1.91 -29.56 -7.94
N ILE A 245 2.27 -30.46 -8.87
CA ILE A 245 2.53 -30.15 -10.28
C ILE A 245 1.58 -30.99 -11.14
N ASP A 246 0.67 -30.34 -11.86
CA ASP A 246 -0.41 -31.03 -12.59
C ASP A 246 -0.83 -30.29 -13.88
N GLY A 247 -2.05 -30.58 -14.37
CA GLY A 247 -2.58 -30.03 -15.61
C GLY A 247 -2.16 -30.85 -16.84
N LEU A 248 -1.58 -30.19 -17.84
CA LEU A 248 -1.08 -30.78 -19.08
C LEU A 248 0.27 -31.50 -18.89
N VAL A 249 0.28 -32.49 -18.00
CA VAL A 249 1.40 -33.40 -17.73
C VAL A 249 0.96 -34.85 -17.92
N ASP A 250 1.89 -35.75 -18.25
CA ASP A 250 1.60 -37.18 -18.38
C ASP A 250 1.21 -37.79 -17.03
N GLU A 251 1.99 -37.51 -15.98
CA GLU A 251 1.76 -37.97 -14.61
C GLU A 251 1.90 -36.80 -13.62
N PRO A 252 0.80 -36.39 -12.96
CA PRO A 252 0.86 -35.37 -11.91
C PRO A 252 1.69 -35.81 -10.71
N VAL A 253 2.38 -34.86 -10.08
CA VAL A 253 3.21 -35.09 -8.89
C VAL A 253 2.67 -34.25 -7.74
N SER A 254 2.55 -34.87 -6.57
CA SER A 254 2.29 -34.17 -5.31
C SER A 254 3.38 -34.55 -4.31
N LEU A 255 3.93 -33.56 -3.62
CA LEU A 255 5.01 -33.73 -2.64
C LEU A 255 4.55 -33.21 -1.28
N SER A 256 4.68 -34.04 -0.26
CA SER A 256 4.63 -33.60 1.13
C SER A 256 5.78 -32.64 1.45
N TRP A 257 5.66 -31.90 2.56
CA TRP A 257 6.75 -31.03 3.03
C TRP A 257 8.07 -31.79 3.17
N GLU A 258 8.06 -32.97 3.77
CA GLU A 258 9.25 -33.80 4.01
C GLU A 258 9.93 -34.23 2.71
N GLU A 259 9.15 -34.52 1.66
CA GLU A 259 9.69 -34.90 0.35
C GLU A 259 10.22 -33.67 -0.40
N PHE A 260 9.52 -32.54 -0.29
CA PHE A 260 9.89 -31.30 -0.96
C PHE A 260 11.23 -30.76 -0.45
N VAL A 261 11.46 -30.72 0.86
CA VAL A 261 12.73 -30.22 1.44
C VAL A 261 13.92 -31.16 1.22
N LYS A 262 13.70 -32.39 0.74
CA LYS A 262 14.76 -33.32 0.33
C LYS A 262 15.22 -33.09 -1.12
N LEU A 263 14.48 -32.29 -1.90
CA LEU A 263 14.88 -31.96 -3.26
C LEU A 263 16.22 -31.20 -3.26
N LYS A 264 17.03 -31.47 -4.29
CA LYS A 264 18.30 -30.76 -4.49
C LYS A 264 18.02 -29.28 -4.69
N ARG A 265 18.58 -28.44 -3.82
CA ARG A 265 18.50 -26.98 -3.90
C ARG A 265 19.75 -26.39 -4.57
N THR A 266 19.56 -25.23 -5.18
CA THR A 266 20.58 -24.36 -5.76
C THR A 266 20.50 -23.01 -5.06
N VAL A 267 21.65 -22.36 -4.87
CA VAL A 267 21.75 -21.00 -4.36
C VAL A 267 21.91 -20.04 -5.53
N GLN A 268 21.17 -18.94 -5.55
CA GLN A 268 21.35 -17.84 -6.51
C GLN A 268 21.31 -16.49 -5.78
N VAL A 269 21.98 -15.50 -6.36
CA VAL A 269 21.85 -14.10 -5.95
C VAL A 269 21.02 -13.39 -6.99
N SER A 270 19.96 -12.69 -6.56
CA SER A 270 19.07 -11.99 -7.47
C SER A 270 18.46 -10.76 -6.81
N ASP A 271 18.18 -9.77 -7.63
CA ASP A 271 17.48 -8.57 -7.19
C ASP A 271 15.95 -8.79 -7.22
N PHE A 272 15.26 -8.01 -6.43
CA PHE A 272 13.81 -8.04 -6.28
C PHE A 272 13.24 -6.65 -6.55
N HIS A 273 12.48 -6.50 -7.64
CA HIS A 273 11.98 -5.21 -8.08
C HIS A 273 10.45 -5.12 -7.94
N CYS A 274 9.94 -4.12 -7.22
CA CYS A 274 8.52 -3.87 -7.13
C CYS A 274 8.05 -2.89 -8.20
N VAL A 275 6.90 -3.16 -8.81
CA VAL A 275 6.24 -2.25 -9.75
C VAL A 275 5.89 -0.88 -9.14
N THR A 276 5.89 -0.77 -7.80
CA THR A 276 5.66 0.50 -7.08
C THR A 276 6.95 1.29 -6.82
N GLY A 277 8.07 0.94 -7.44
CA GLY A 277 9.30 1.73 -7.47
C GLY A 277 10.46 1.18 -6.63
N TRP A 278 10.19 0.58 -5.47
CA TRP A 278 11.25 0.11 -4.58
C TRP A 278 11.86 -1.23 -5.02
N SER A 279 13.11 -1.45 -4.62
CA SER A 279 13.85 -2.70 -4.89
C SER A 279 14.59 -3.20 -3.65
N VAL A 280 14.92 -4.49 -3.64
CA VAL A 280 15.86 -5.12 -2.70
C VAL A 280 16.92 -5.83 -3.53
N LEU A 281 18.18 -5.50 -3.32
CA LEU A 281 19.30 -5.95 -4.14
C LEU A 281 20.08 -7.07 -3.44
N HIS A 282 20.84 -7.84 -4.22
CA HIS A 282 21.79 -8.85 -3.73
C HIS A 282 21.17 -9.93 -2.80
N VAL A 283 19.89 -10.25 -2.99
CA VAL A 283 19.22 -11.25 -2.16
C VAL A 283 19.74 -12.64 -2.49
N THR A 284 20.20 -13.38 -1.49
CA THR A 284 20.62 -14.78 -1.65
C THR A 284 19.41 -15.69 -1.47
N TYR A 285 18.89 -16.24 -2.56
CA TYR A 285 17.81 -17.22 -2.52
C TYR A 285 18.38 -18.64 -2.60
N GLU A 286 17.79 -19.56 -1.84
CA GLU A 286 18.05 -20.99 -1.99
C GLU A 286 16.73 -21.76 -2.15
N GLY A 287 16.69 -22.60 -3.18
CA GLY A 287 15.48 -23.28 -3.62
C GLY A 287 15.74 -24.19 -4.82
N ILE A 288 14.68 -24.58 -5.52
CA ILE A 288 14.77 -25.40 -6.73
C ILE A 288 14.57 -24.50 -7.95
N LEU A 289 15.49 -24.52 -8.91
CA LEU A 289 15.28 -23.84 -10.19
C LEU A 289 14.04 -24.42 -10.86
N LEU A 290 13.14 -23.57 -11.36
CA LEU A 290 11.86 -24.01 -11.90
C LEU A 290 12.05 -24.99 -13.06
N LYS A 291 13.00 -24.70 -13.96
CA LYS A 291 13.39 -25.63 -15.03
C LYS A 291 13.82 -27.02 -14.55
N ASP A 292 14.44 -27.12 -13.37
CA ASP A 292 14.87 -28.39 -12.79
C ASP A 292 13.72 -29.10 -12.07
N LEU A 293 12.85 -28.32 -11.40
CA LEU A 293 11.64 -28.86 -10.78
C LEU A 293 10.71 -29.47 -11.83
N MET A 294 10.54 -28.80 -12.97
CA MET A 294 9.69 -29.26 -14.06
C MET A 294 10.20 -30.53 -14.75
N LYS A 295 11.48 -30.92 -14.58
CA LYS A 295 11.98 -32.22 -15.08
C LYS A 295 11.37 -33.43 -14.36
N LYS A 296 10.69 -33.23 -13.24
CA LYS A 296 9.97 -34.30 -12.52
C LYS A 296 8.72 -34.79 -13.25
N VAL A 297 8.18 -33.97 -14.15
CA VAL A 297 6.99 -34.26 -14.93
C VAL A 297 7.34 -34.20 -16.41
N LYS A 298 6.56 -34.90 -17.23
CA LYS A 298 6.63 -34.77 -18.69
C LYS A 298 5.45 -33.93 -19.15
N LEU A 299 5.73 -32.75 -19.71
CA LEU A 299 4.71 -31.86 -20.27
C LEU A 299 4.11 -32.47 -21.53
N LYS A 300 2.80 -32.30 -21.71
CA LYS A 300 2.11 -32.64 -22.95
C LYS A 300 2.47 -31.63 -24.05
N GLU A 301 2.42 -32.06 -25.31
CA GLU A 301 2.84 -31.25 -26.46
C GLU A 301 2.07 -29.93 -26.61
N ASN A 302 0.81 -29.88 -26.15
CA ASN A 302 -0.02 -28.69 -26.21
C ASN A 302 0.15 -27.73 -25.01
N ALA A 303 1.00 -28.07 -24.02
CA ALA A 303 1.30 -27.15 -22.93
C ALA A 303 2.09 -25.95 -23.46
N SER A 304 1.68 -24.74 -23.07
CA SER A 304 2.31 -23.49 -23.52
C SER A 304 2.65 -22.53 -22.37
N HIS A 305 2.01 -22.70 -21.20
CA HIS A 305 2.22 -21.86 -20.02
C HIS A 305 2.19 -22.70 -18.74
N LEU A 306 2.79 -22.16 -17.68
CA LEU A 306 2.65 -22.63 -16.31
C LEU A 306 1.86 -21.61 -15.51
N LYS A 307 0.79 -22.06 -14.86
CA LYS A 307 -0.01 -21.28 -13.93
C LYS A 307 0.38 -21.62 -12.51
N PHE A 308 0.55 -20.59 -11.70
CA PHE A 308 1.01 -20.67 -10.32
C PHE A 308 -0.12 -20.29 -9.38
N TYR A 309 -0.31 -21.10 -8.34
CA TYR A 309 -1.36 -20.92 -7.35
C TYR A 309 -0.76 -20.65 -5.98
N SER A 310 -1.23 -19.57 -5.36
CA SER A 310 -1.01 -19.29 -3.95
C SER A 310 -2.02 -20.05 -3.10
N ASP A 311 -1.59 -20.45 -1.91
CA ASP A 311 -2.47 -21.11 -0.92
C ASP A 311 -3.58 -20.18 -0.39
N ASP A 312 -3.44 -18.87 -0.56
CA ASP A 312 -4.45 -17.91 -0.12
C ASP A 312 -5.81 -18.00 -0.85
N GLY A 313 -5.91 -18.88 -1.86
CA GLY A 313 -7.10 -19.17 -2.63
C GLY A 313 -7.52 -18.06 -3.60
N VAL A 314 -6.76 -16.98 -3.70
CA VAL A 314 -7.11 -15.79 -4.48
C VAL A 314 -6.03 -15.46 -5.50
N TYR A 315 -4.76 -15.54 -5.12
CA TYR A 315 -3.67 -15.10 -5.95
C TYR A 315 -3.23 -16.20 -6.92
N THR A 316 -3.27 -15.85 -8.21
CA THR A 316 -2.69 -16.66 -9.28
C THR A 316 -1.91 -15.76 -10.22
N ASP A 317 -0.93 -16.35 -10.90
CA ASP A 317 -0.20 -15.73 -11.99
C ASP A 317 0.22 -16.83 -12.99
N SER A 318 0.73 -16.47 -14.18
CA SER A 318 1.26 -17.43 -15.14
C SER A 318 2.52 -16.95 -15.85
N LEU A 319 3.34 -17.89 -16.29
CA LEU A 319 4.50 -17.64 -17.15
C LEU A 319 4.38 -18.50 -18.40
N SER A 320 4.82 -17.99 -19.56
CA SER A 320 5.03 -18.86 -20.73
C SER A 320 6.09 -19.91 -20.42
N LEU A 321 6.11 -21.03 -21.15
CA LEU A 321 7.18 -22.03 -20.98
C LEU A 321 8.58 -21.45 -21.23
N GLU A 322 8.72 -20.47 -22.12
CA GLU A 322 9.97 -19.75 -22.35
C GLU A 322 10.40 -18.95 -21.13
N GLN A 323 9.48 -18.17 -20.54
CA GLN A 323 9.73 -17.41 -19.31
C GLN A 323 10.04 -18.33 -18.13
N ALA A 324 9.30 -19.42 -17.98
CA ALA A 324 9.51 -20.41 -16.93
C ALA A 324 10.83 -21.18 -17.06
N ALA A 325 11.39 -21.26 -18.28
CA ALA A 325 12.65 -21.91 -18.58
C ALA A 325 13.89 -21.03 -18.34
N LEU A 326 13.71 -19.75 -17.99
CA LEU A 326 14.80 -18.85 -17.62
C LEU A 326 15.65 -19.44 -16.49
N ASP A 327 16.96 -19.19 -16.55
CA ASP A 327 17.95 -19.83 -15.68
C ASP A 327 17.88 -19.43 -14.20
N ASP A 328 17.18 -18.33 -13.91
CA ASP A 328 17.09 -17.68 -12.60
C ASP A 328 15.67 -17.68 -12.00
N VAL A 329 14.72 -18.39 -12.62
CA VAL A 329 13.39 -18.59 -12.04
C VAL A 329 13.45 -19.72 -11.02
N MET A 330 13.07 -19.43 -9.77
CA MET A 330 13.28 -20.32 -8.64
C MET A 330 12.02 -20.48 -7.80
N VAL A 331 11.79 -21.71 -7.35
CA VAL A 331 10.88 -22.03 -6.25
C VAL A 331 11.71 -22.03 -4.97
N ALA A 332 11.73 -20.90 -4.28
CA ALA A 332 12.60 -20.58 -3.15
C ALA A 332 11.99 -21.00 -1.80
N VAL A 333 12.86 -21.46 -0.89
CA VAL A 333 12.50 -21.89 0.47
C VAL A 333 13.29 -21.10 1.52
N LEU A 334 14.52 -20.71 1.19
CA LEU A 334 15.39 -19.91 2.05
C LEU A 334 15.74 -18.57 1.40
N MET A 335 15.98 -17.57 2.24
CA MET A 335 16.44 -16.24 1.89
C MET A 335 17.52 -15.83 2.89
N ASP A 336 18.70 -15.49 2.39
CA ASP A 336 19.92 -15.20 3.17
C ASP A 336 20.19 -16.20 4.30
N GLY A 337 20.07 -17.50 3.98
CA GLY A 337 20.37 -18.58 4.91
C GLY A 337 19.27 -18.90 5.91
N GLU A 338 18.19 -18.12 5.96
CA GLU A 338 17.06 -18.29 6.87
C GLU A 338 15.81 -18.76 6.11
N LEU A 339 14.89 -19.43 6.80
CA LEU A 339 13.60 -19.80 6.21
C LEU A 339 12.84 -18.55 5.78
N ILE A 340 12.26 -18.56 4.57
CA ILE A 340 11.45 -17.44 4.12
C ILE A 340 10.28 -17.27 5.11
N PRO A 341 10.12 -16.10 5.74
CA PRO A 341 9.00 -15.87 6.65
C PRO A 341 7.65 -15.85 5.91
N SER A 342 6.56 -16.18 6.61
CA SER A 342 5.22 -16.22 6.02
C SER A 342 4.83 -14.90 5.35
N ASP A 343 5.13 -13.75 5.95
CA ASP A 343 4.84 -12.42 5.36
C ASP A 343 5.58 -12.18 4.03
N TYR A 344 6.75 -12.81 3.85
CA TYR A 344 7.53 -12.76 2.62
C TYR A 344 7.15 -13.87 1.65
N GLY A 345 6.12 -14.66 1.95
CA GLY A 345 5.56 -15.69 1.10
C GLY A 345 6.02 -17.10 1.41
N GLY A 346 6.68 -17.31 2.56
CA GLY A 346 7.11 -18.65 2.98
C GLY A 346 5.93 -19.53 3.41
N PRO A 347 6.10 -20.86 3.40
CA PRO A 347 7.39 -21.56 3.41
C PRO A 347 8.02 -21.70 2.02
N VAL A 348 7.24 -21.55 0.95
CA VAL A 348 7.70 -21.67 -0.43
C VAL A 348 7.14 -20.54 -1.27
N ARG A 349 7.98 -19.88 -2.07
CA ARG A 349 7.54 -18.85 -3.01
C ARG A 349 8.22 -18.97 -4.36
N LEU A 350 7.56 -18.45 -5.39
CA LEU A 350 8.19 -18.21 -6.67
C LEU A 350 9.04 -16.94 -6.61
N ILE A 351 10.19 -16.96 -7.28
CA ILE A 351 11.09 -15.84 -7.53
C ILE A 351 11.33 -15.75 -9.05
N VAL A 352 11.01 -14.61 -9.65
CA VAL A 352 11.14 -14.33 -11.09
C VAL A 352 11.94 -13.03 -11.26
N PRO A 353 13.29 -13.06 -11.20
CA PRO A 353 14.11 -11.85 -11.03
C PRO A 353 13.95 -10.79 -12.13
N LYS A 354 13.82 -11.24 -13.38
CA LYS A 354 13.72 -10.36 -14.56
C LYS A 354 12.35 -9.69 -14.72
N MET A 355 11.39 -9.98 -13.85
CA MET A 355 10.05 -9.44 -13.88
C MET A 355 9.70 -8.74 -12.57
N TYR A 356 8.73 -7.84 -12.62
CA TYR A 356 8.23 -7.19 -11.41
C TYR A 356 7.64 -8.22 -10.44
N ALA A 357 7.87 -7.97 -9.16
CA ALA A 357 7.59 -8.86 -8.03
C ALA A 357 6.17 -9.42 -7.92
N TYR A 358 5.18 -8.86 -8.62
CA TYR A 358 3.85 -9.45 -8.65
C TYR A 358 3.81 -10.78 -9.41
N LYS A 359 4.76 -11.05 -10.31
CA LYS A 359 4.95 -12.37 -10.93
C LYS A 359 5.53 -13.40 -9.96
N SER A 360 6.19 -12.96 -8.88
CA SER A 360 6.84 -13.80 -7.86
C SER A 360 5.84 -14.23 -6.77
N VAL A 361 4.95 -15.18 -7.12
CA VAL A 361 3.86 -15.71 -6.30
C VAL A 361 4.32 -16.15 -4.89
N LYS A 362 3.63 -15.65 -3.86
CA LYS A 362 3.81 -16.05 -2.46
C LYS A 362 3.02 -17.32 -2.13
N TRP A 363 3.45 -18.07 -1.11
CA TRP A 363 2.73 -19.26 -0.62
C TRP A 363 2.43 -20.25 -1.75
N LEU A 364 3.43 -20.51 -2.58
CA LEU A 364 3.27 -21.31 -3.78
C LEU A 364 3.04 -22.77 -3.40
N VAL A 365 1.87 -23.30 -3.77
CA VAL A 365 1.47 -24.69 -3.46
C VAL A 365 1.14 -25.50 -4.70
N ARG A 366 0.87 -24.88 -5.85
CA ARG A 366 0.57 -25.61 -7.08
C ARG A 366 1.09 -24.92 -8.34
N ILE A 367 1.61 -25.74 -9.26
CA ILE A 367 1.98 -25.37 -10.63
C ILE A 367 1.14 -26.22 -11.58
N GLU A 368 0.35 -25.59 -12.44
CA GLU A 368 -0.49 -26.26 -13.42
C GLU A 368 0.00 -25.94 -14.83
N ALA A 369 0.34 -26.95 -15.62
CA ALA A 369 0.62 -26.76 -17.04
C ALA A 369 -0.68 -26.55 -17.82
N ILE A 370 -0.77 -25.47 -18.59
CA ILE A 370 -1.95 -25.07 -19.35
C ILE A 370 -1.57 -24.72 -20.81
N ASP A 371 -2.56 -24.69 -21.70
CA ASP A 371 -2.38 -24.46 -23.15
C ASP A 371 -2.63 -23.00 -23.58
N HIS A 372 -2.93 -22.11 -22.65
CA HIS A 372 -3.26 -20.70 -22.91
C HIS A 372 -2.62 -19.77 -21.89
N VAL A 373 -2.56 -18.47 -22.23
CA VAL A 373 -2.17 -17.41 -21.28
C VAL A 373 -3.24 -17.31 -20.18
N HIS A 374 -2.83 -17.30 -18.91
CA HIS A 374 -3.74 -17.04 -17.78
C HIS A 374 -3.48 -15.66 -17.18
N GLU A 375 -4.46 -14.77 -17.26
CA GLU A 375 -4.41 -13.49 -16.56
C GLU A 375 -4.69 -13.68 -15.06
N GLY A 376 -3.64 -13.46 -14.26
CA GLY A 376 -3.66 -13.56 -12.82
C GLY A 376 -4.34 -12.38 -12.11
N TYR A 377 -4.14 -12.30 -10.79
CA TYR A 377 -4.81 -11.33 -9.94
C TYR A 377 -4.56 -9.87 -10.37
N TRP A 378 -3.34 -9.52 -10.76
CA TRP A 378 -3.02 -8.14 -11.14
C TRP A 378 -3.29 -7.87 -12.62
N GLN A 379 -3.12 -8.86 -13.49
CA GLN A 379 -3.31 -8.72 -14.94
C GLN A 379 -4.76 -8.36 -15.26
N VAL A 380 -5.73 -9.04 -14.64
CA VAL A 380 -7.16 -8.68 -14.77
C VAL A 380 -7.50 -7.27 -14.23
N ARG A 381 -6.57 -6.62 -13.52
CA ARG A 381 -6.67 -5.25 -13.01
C ARG A 381 -5.84 -4.26 -13.83
N GLY A 382 -5.40 -4.64 -15.03
CA GLY A 382 -4.70 -3.79 -16.00
C GLY A 382 -3.20 -3.66 -15.76
N TYR A 383 -2.59 -4.63 -15.07
CA TYR A 383 -1.12 -4.75 -15.00
C TYR A 383 -0.60 -5.51 -16.22
N ASP A 384 0.68 -5.28 -16.55
CA ASP A 384 1.35 -5.93 -17.67
C ASP A 384 1.37 -7.46 -17.48
N THR A 385 1.15 -8.21 -18.56
CA THR A 385 1.13 -9.68 -18.51
C THR A 385 2.54 -10.23 -18.36
N ASP A 386 3.50 -9.69 -19.12
CA ASP A 386 4.88 -10.17 -19.11
C ASP A 386 5.72 -9.51 -18.01
N ALA A 387 5.36 -8.28 -17.63
CA ALA A 387 5.88 -7.62 -16.44
C ALA A 387 7.41 -7.46 -16.38
N TRP A 388 8.11 -7.44 -17.52
CA TRP A 388 9.56 -7.26 -17.55
C TRP A 388 10.00 -6.00 -16.80
N VAL A 389 11.04 -6.15 -15.97
CA VAL A 389 11.66 -5.01 -15.31
C VAL A 389 12.32 -4.14 -16.37
N ARG A 390 11.94 -2.87 -16.42
CA ARG A 390 12.56 -1.88 -17.30
C ARG A 390 13.79 -1.35 -16.58
N THR A 391 14.96 -1.85 -16.95
CA THR A 391 16.26 -1.33 -16.50
C THR A 391 16.72 -0.15 -17.35
#